data_AF-A0A258Z0H1-F1
#
_entry.id   AF-A0A258Z0H1-F1
#
_cell.length_a   1.000
_cell.length_b   1.000
_cell.length_c   1.000
_cell.angle_alpha   90.00
_cell.angle_beta   90.00
_cell.angle_gamma   90.00
#
_symmetry.space_group_name_H-M   'P 1'
#
loop_
_entity.id
_entity.type
_entity.pdbx_description
1 polymer ?
#
loop_
_entity_poly.entity_id
_entity_poly.type
_entity_poly.pdbx_seq_one_letter_code
_entity_poly.pdbx_strand_id
1 'polypeptide(L)'
;YLSCEHFEKEYFKSRFPNIYKALWNFGYHLPEDRVPISPAFHYSVGGIKSDLEGSVPGVKGLYVIGEAACTGVHGANRLASNSLLEGVVFAVK
;
A
#
# COMPACT_ATOMS: atom_id res chain seq x y z
N TYR A 1 -1.94 -1.20 19.89
CA TYR A 1 -2.38 -2.57 19.57
C TYR A 1 -3.51 -2.50 18.55
N LEU A 2 -3.61 -3.49 17.67
CA LEU A 2 -4.72 -3.72 16.76
C LEU A 2 -5.63 -4.80 17.38
N SER A 3 -6.91 -4.51 17.55
CA SER A 3 -7.91 -5.48 18.00
C SER A 3 -8.76 -5.92 16.82
N CYS A 4 -9.00 -7.22 16.72
CA CYS A 4 -9.93 -7.83 15.77
C CYS A 4 -11.08 -8.55 16.47
N GLU A 5 -11.25 -8.35 17.78
CA GLU A 5 -12.14 -9.13 18.66
C GLU A 5 -13.61 -9.16 18.22
N HIS A 6 -14.05 -8.19 17.42
CA HIS A 6 -15.42 -8.11 16.89
C HIS A 6 -15.68 -9.01 15.68
N PHE A 7 -14.64 -9.61 15.09
CA PHE A 7 -14.82 -10.59 14.03
C PHE A 7 -15.10 -11.97 14.62
N GLU A 8 -16.03 -12.71 14.02
CA GLU A 8 -16.13 -14.14 14.26
C GLU A 8 -14.87 -14.86 13.73
N LYS A 9 -14.39 -15.88 14.46
CA LYS A 9 -13.12 -16.57 14.16
C LYS A 9 -13.07 -17.16 12.76
N GLU A 10 -14.10 -17.92 12.38
CA GLU A 10 -14.16 -18.56 11.06
C GLU A 10 -14.27 -17.53 9.93
N TYR A 11 -15.03 -16.44 10.15
CA TYR A 11 -15.09 -15.32 9.21
C TYR A 11 -13.71 -14.66 9.04
N PHE A 12 -13.02 -14.36 10.14
CA PHE A 12 -11.70 -13.73 10.11
C PHE A 12 -10.70 -14.58 9.33
N LYS A 13 -10.66 -15.88 9.60
CA LYS A 13 -9.77 -16.85 8.94
C LYS A 13 -10.07 -16.98 7.44
N SER A 14 -11.34 -16.97 7.06
CA SER A 14 -11.78 -16.97 5.65
C SER A 14 -11.40 -15.67 4.93
N ARG A 15 -11.62 -14.51 5.56
CA ARG A 15 -11.40 -13.21 4.95
C ARG A 15 -9.92 -12.82 4.86
N PHE A 16 -9.12 -13.17 5.86
CA PHE A 16 -7.71 -12.79 6.00
C PHE A 16 -6.78 -14.01 6.19
N PRO A 17 -6.81 -15.01 5.30
CA PRO A 17 -6.14 -16.30 5.53
C PRO A 17 -4.62 -16.17 5.67
N ASN A 18 -4.00 -15.26 4.91
CA ASN A 18 -2.57 -15.00 4.98
C ASN A 18 -2.16 -14.33 6.29
N ILE A 19 -2.96 -13.37 6.78
CA ILE A 19 -2.70 -12.68 8.05
C ILE A 19 -2.87 -13.66 9.21
N TYR A 20 -3.95 -14.45 9.21
CA TYR A 20 -4.20 -15.48 10.23
C TYR A 20 -3.03 -16.46 10.32
N LYS A 21 -2.60 -17.04 9.18
CA LYS A 21 -1.48 -18.00 9.15
C LYS A 21 -0.16 -17.38 9.59
N ALA A 22 0.15 -16.17 9.13
CA ALA A 22 1.40 -15.51 9.48
C ALA A 22 1.48 -15.24 10.99
N LEU A 23 0.43 -14.65 11.57
CA LEU A 23 0.40 -14.29 12.99
C LEU A 23 0.31 -15.50 13.91
N TRP A 24 -0.34 -16.59 13.47
CA TRP A 24 -0.32 -17.87 14.18
C TRP A 24 1.13 -18.37 14.41
N ASN A 25 1.98 -18.27 13.38
CA ASN A 25 3.39 -18.69 13.48
C ASN A 25 4.20 -17.79 14.42
N PHE A 26 3.73 -16.56 14.70
CA PHE A 26 4.33 -15.64 15.66
C PHE A 26 3.72 -15.76 17.07
N GLY A 27 2.83 -16.73 17.30
CA GLY A 27 2.21 -16.97 18.62
C GLY A 27 1.01 -16.08 18.94
N TYR A 28 0.39 -15.46 17.92
CA TYR A 28 -0.85 -14.69 18.08
C TYR A 28 -2.06 -15.47 17.54
N HIS A 29 -3.07 -15.61 18.39
CA HIS A 29 -4.32 -16.30 18.11
C HIS A 29 -5.43 -15.27 17.85
N LEU A 30 -5.56 -14.88 16.59
CA LEU A 30 -6.62 -13.97 16.14
C LEU A 30 -7.95 -14.71 15.92
N PRO A 31 -9.11 -14.05 16.14
CA PRO A 31 -9.26 -12.62 16.48
C PRO A 31 -9.17 -12.29 17.97
N GLU A 32 -8.95 -13.26 18.85
CA GLU A 32 -9.02 -13.09 20.31
C GLU A 32 -7.86 -12.25 20.87
N ASP A 33 -6.65 -12.43 20.32
CA ASP A 33 -5.46 -11.71 20.76
C ASP A 33 -5.37 -10.29 20.19
N ARG A 34 -4.76 -9.39 20.97
CA ARG A 34 -4.40 -8.03 20.50
C ARG A 34 -2.99 -8.03 19.94
N VAL A 35 -2.83 -7.60 18.70
CA VAL A 35 -1.53 -7.58 18.02
C VAL A 35 -0.83 -6.24 18.27
N PRO A 36 0.41 -6.20 18.79
CA PRO A 36 1.15 -4.96 18.92
C PRO A 36 1.46 -4.40 17.54
N ILE A 37 1.18 -3.11 17.33
CA ILE A 37 1.47 -2.40 16.09
C ILE A 37 2.07 -1.04 16.43
N SER A 38 2.88 -0.52 15.51
CA SER A 38 3.43 0.82 15.54
C SER A 38 3.39 1.41 14.12
N PRO A 39 3.39 2.74 13.98
CA PRO A 39 3.62 3.36 12.69
C PRO A 39 4.96 2.90 12.10
N ALA A 40 4.97 2.68 10.79
CA ALA A 40 6.16 2.40 10.01
C ALA A 40 6.09 3.19 8.70
N PHE A 41 7.23 3.58 8.17
CA PHE A 41 7.30 4.15 6.84
C PHE A 41 6.75 3.14 5.83
N HIS A 42 5.81 3.57 4.98
CA HIS A 42 5.07 2.66 4.11
C HIS A 42 5.09 3.05 2.63
N TYR A 43 5.17 4.35 2.31
CA TYR A 43 5.09 4.82 0.92
C TYR A 43 5.69 6.21 0.75
N SER A 44 6.38 6.43 -0.38
CA SER A 44 6.85 7.74 -0.82
C SER A 44 5.83 8.41 -1.75
N VAL A 45 5.17 9.48 -1.29
CA VAL A 45 4.24 10.27 -2.14
C VAL A 45 4.99 11.19 -3.11
N GLY A 46 6.19 11.64 -2.73
CA GLY A 46 7.07 12.40 -3.60
C GLY A 46 7.82 11.50 -4.58
N GLY A 47 8.84 12.05 -5.24
CA GLY A 47 9.63 11.32 -6.23
C GLY A 47 10.11 12.24 -7.34
N ILE A 48 10.45 11.65 -8.49
CA ILE A 48 10.85 12.38 -9.68
C ILE A 48 9.60 13.01 -10.31
N LYS A 49 9.62 14.34 -10.49
CA LYS A 49 8.51 15.04 -11.15
C LYS A 49 8.29 14.50 -12.56
N SER A 50 7.06 14.10 -12.85
CA SER A 50 6.64 13.69 -14.19
C SER A 50 5.31 14.34 -14.56
N ASP A 51 5.01 14.39 -15.85
CA ASP A 51 3.67 14.74 -16.32
C ASP A 51 2.72 13.52 -16.28
N LEU A 52 1.51 13.69 -16.81
CA LEU A 52 0.48 12.64 -16.85
C LEU A 52 0.78 11.48 -17.81
N GLU A 53 1.84 11.62 -18.60
CA GLU A 53 2.35 10.63 -19.55
C GLU A 53 3.71 10.04 -19.07
N GLY A 54 4.09 10.30 -17.81
CA GLY A 54 5.30 9.77 -17.19
C GLY A 54 6.59 10.45 -17.64
N SER A 55 6.53 11.46 -18.52
CA SER A 55 7.74 12.13 -19.04
C SER A 55 8.36 13.04 -17.98
N VAL A 56 9.69 13.01 -17.87
CA VAL A 56 10.43 13.88 -16.93
C VAL A 56 10.69 15.25 -17.58
N PRO A 57 10.15 16.35 -17.04
CA PRO A 57 10.32 17.68 -17.64
C PRO A 57 11.79 18.09 -17.74
N GLY A 58 12.20 18.56 -18.92
CA GLY A 58 13.57 19.03 -19.16
C GLY A 58 14.58 17.94 -19.52
N VAL A 59 14.19 16.65 -19.56
CA VAL A 59 15.06 15.54 -19.94
C VAL A 59 14.41 14.70 -21.03
N LYS A 60 14.92 14.79 -22.26
CA LYS A 60 14.36 14.06 -23.40
C LYS A 60 14.57 12.56 -23.27
N GLY A 61 13.50 11.78 -23.44
CA GLY A 61 13.54 10.32 -23.47
C GLY A 61 13.62 9.66 -22.09
N LEU A 62 13.51 10.44 -21.00
CA LEU A 62 13.45 9.91 -19.65
C LEU A 62 12.00 9.86 -19.16
N TYR A 63 11.58 8.70 -18.68
CA TYR A 63 10.26 8.44 -18.15
C TYR A 63 10.35 7.84 -16.75
N VAL A 64 9.34 8.09 -15.92
CA VAL A 64 9.21 7.55 -14.57
C VAL A 64 7.73 7.33 -14.24
N ILE A 65 7.41 6.21 -13.61
CA ILE A 65 6.05 5.81 -13.22
C ILE A 65 6.05 5.13 -11.84
N GLY A 66 4.86 4.99 -11.25
CA GLY A 66 4.67 4.32 -9.96
C GLY A 66 5.27 5.11 -8.80
N GLU A 67 5.65 4.43 -7.71
CA GLU A 67 6.14 5.06 -6.47
C GLU A 67 7.41 5.92 -6.64
N ALA A 68 8.17 5.73 -7.72
CA ALA A 68 9.34 6.58 -8.00
C ALA A 68 8.94 7.95 -8.58
N ALA A 69 7.71 8.11 -9.07
CA ALA A 69 7.22 9.30 -9.73
C ALA A 69 6.46 10.23 -8.77
N CYS A 70 6.51 11.52 -9.05
CA CYS A 70 5.64 12.53 -8.47
C CYS A 70 4.77 13.10 -9.60
N THR A 71 3.67 12.39 -9.88
CA THR A 71 2.67 12.73 -10.91
C THR A 71 1.68 13.81 -10.43
N GLY A 72 1.62 14.02 -9.10
CA GLY A 72 0.65 14.89 -8.44
C GLY A 72 -0.67 14.22 -8.07
N VAL A 73 -0.95 12.98 -8.50
CA VAL A 73 -2.24 12.29 -8.27
C VAL A 73 -2.53 12.03 -6.78
N HIS A 74 -1.48 11.84 -5.99
CA HIS A 74 -1.58 11.58 -4.54
C HIS A 74 -1.61 12.86 -3.69
N GLY A 75 -1.35 14.04 -4.26
CA GLY A 75 -1.28 15.29 -3.51
C GLY A 75 -0.32 15.20 -2.30
N ALA A 76 -0.84 15.47 -1.11
CA ALA A 76 -0.07 15.43 0.15
C ALA A 76 -0.19 14.10 0.92
N ASN A 77 -1.10 13.19 0.51
CA ASN A 77 -1.28 11.91 1.17
C ASN A 77 -1.92 10.88 0.24
N ARG A 78 -1.37 9.67 0.23
CA ARG A 78 -1.88 8.59 -0.62
C ARG A 78 -3.15 7.98 -0.02
N LEU A 79 -4.21 7.87 -0.82
CA LEU A 79 -5.35 7.02 -0.47
C LEU A 79 -4.98 5.54 -0.62
N ALA A 80 -5.37 4.71 0.34
CA ALA A 80 -5.08 3.28 0.30
C ALA A 80 -5.59 2.63 -1.01
N SER A 81 -4.84 1.64 -1.51
CA SER A 81 -5.11 0.90 -2.76
C SER A 81 -4.86 1.65 -4.08
N ASN A 82 -4.53 2.95 -4.07
CA ASN A 82 -4.27 3.70 -5.31
C ASN A 82 -2.85 3.55 -5.87
N SER A 83 -1.88 3.03 -5.11
CA SER A 83 -0.49 2.88 -5.58
C SER A 83 -0.34 1.86 -6.71
N LEU A 84 -1.03 0.72 -6.63
CA LEU A 84 -1.01 -0.28 -7.71
C LEU A 84 -1.71 0.26 -8.96
N LEU A 85 -2.81 1.00 -8.77
CA LEU A 85 -3.54 1.61 -9.87
C LEU A 85 -2.69 2.66 -10.60
N GLU A 86 -1.92 3.47 -9.88
CA GLU A 86 -0.97 4.40 -10.50
C GLU A 86 0.03 3.66 -11.40
N GLY A 87 0.67 2.61 -10.90
CA GLY A 87 1.63 1.85 -11.71
C GLY A 87 1.01 1.30 -13.00
N VAL A 88 -0.23 0.78 -12.94
CA VAL A 88 -0.90 0.21 -14.11
C VAL A 88 -1.39 1.30 -15.08
N VAL A 89 -2.03 2.36 -14.58
CA VAL A 89 -2.62 3.41 -15.44
C VAL A 89 -1.56 4.18 -16.21
N PHE A 90 -0.45 4.52 -15.55
CA PHE A 90 0.63 5.29 -16.19
C PHE A 90 1.56 4.41 -17.07
N ALA A 91 1.50 3.08 -16.96
CA ALA A 91 2.26 2.17 -17.82
C ALA A 91 1.59 1.88 -19.17
N VAL A 92 0.28 2.10 -19.29
CA VAL A 92 -0.52 1.78 -20.49
C VAL A 92 -0.67 2.99 -21.41
N LYS A 93 -0.29 4.18 -20.92
CA LYS A 93 -0.22 5.40 -21.72
C LYS A 93 1.15 5.54 -22.36
#